data_AF-A0A1N7S8L1-F1
#
_entry.id   AF-A0A1N7S8L1-F1
#
_cell.length_a   1.000
_cell.length_b   1.000
_cell.length_c   1.000
_cell.angle_alpha   90.00
_cell.angle_beta   90.00
_cell.angle_gamma   90.00
#
_symmetry.space_group_name_H-M   'P 1'
#
loop_
_entity.id
_entity.type
_entity.pdbx_description
1 polymer ?
#
loop_
_entity_poly.entity_id
_entity_poly.type
_entity_poly.pdbx_seq_one_letter_code
_entity_poly.pdbx_strand_id
1 'polypeptide(L)'
;MSKGTVRLPASAITGGKIGTARVVGQISAAAARLASADHVPLDASLARMVSGTLTPVERMQQLGRDMRGKQNKTETAYEDEVLKPQLHAGEILWYRFEAIKLRLADNTFITIDFPVITAAGQLEFREVKGRWTDDARAKTKVAAAQFPFRFLAIQRAGRHGWRVEALTSRSW
;
A
#
# COMPACT_ATOMS: atom_id res chain seq x y z
N MET A 1 -45.98 2.90 -20.86
CA MET A 1 -45.26 1.73 -20.30
C MET A 1 -44.73 0.89 -21.46
N SER A 2 -43.47 1.08 -21.88
CA SER A 2 -42.85 0.26 -22.93
C SER A 2 -41.72 -0.57 -22.31
N LYS A 3 -41.79 -1.90 -22.48
CA LYS A 3 -40.82 -2.87 -21.95
C LYS A 3 -39.45 -2.61 -22.59
N GLY A 4 -38.46 -2.24 -21.77
CA GLY A 4 -37.09 -1.99 -22.21
C GLY A 4 -36.49 -3.24 -22.87
N THR A 5 -36.31 -3.18 -24.18
CA THR A 5 -35.62 -4.23 -24.95
C THR A 5 -34.13 -3.90 -24.93
N VAL A 6 -33.31 -4.78 -24.36
CA VAL A 6 -31.84 -4.67 -24.39
C VAL A 6 -31.34 -5.18 -25.74
N ARG A 7 -30.69 -4.33 -26.54
CA ARG A 7 -29.99 -4.75 -27.76
C ARG A 7 -28.55 -5.15 -27.42
N LEU A 8 -28.17 -6.37 -27.78
CA LEU A 8 -26.79 -6.88 -27.67
C LEU A 8 -26.03 -6.63 -28.99
N PRO A 9 -24.71 -6.45 -28.96
CA PRO A 9 -23.90 -6.18 -30.15
C PRO A 9 -23.89 -7.39 -31.10
N ALA A 10 -23.93 -7.11 -32.41
CA ALA A 10 -24.05 -8.10 -33.48
C ALA A 10 -22.91 -9.15 -33.52
N SER A 11 -21.77 -8.88 -32.86
CA SER A 11 -20.67 -9.83 -32.71
C SER A 11 -21.00 -11.05 -31.85
N ALA A 12 -22.13 -11.06 -31.14
CA ALA A 12 -22.60 -12.20 -30.34
C ALA A 12 -23.34 -13.28 -31.16
N ILE A 13 -23.60 -13.06 -32.45
CA ILE A 13 -24.39 -13.97 -33.28
C ILE A 13 -23.50 -14.51 -34.41
N THR A 14 -22.91 -15.68 -34.17
CA THR A 14 -22.45 -16.55 -35.26
C THR A 14 -23.12 -17.91 -35.06
N GLY A 15 -23.96 -18.32 -36.02
CA GLY A 15 -24.45 -19.70 -36.12
C GLY A 15 -25.66 -20.12 -35.27
N GLY A 16 -26.40 -19.19 -34.66
CA GLY A 16 -27.74 -19.50 -34.09
C GLY A 16 -27.77 -20.44 -32.88
N LYS A 17 -26.64 -20.69 -32.21
CA LYS A 17 -26.57 -21.46 -30.95
C LYS A 17 -25.76 -20.68 -29.92
N ILE A 18 -26.41 -20.17 -28.87
CA ILE A 18 -25.72 -19.52 -27.76
C ILE A 18 -25.01 -20.61 -26.94
N GLY A 19 -23.70 -20.47 -26.81
CA GLY A 19 -22.84 -21.42 -26.15
C GLY A 19 -23.05 -21.52 -24.63
N THR A 20 -22.94 -22.76 -24.17
CA THR A 20 -22.68 -23.26 -22.82
C THR A 20 -23.85 -23.24 -21.83
N ALA A 21 -24.36 -24.44 -21.54
CA ALA A 21 -25.38 -24.76 -20.53
C ALA A 21 -25.15 -24.13 -19.14
N ARG A 22 -23.94 -23.66 -18.84
CA ARG A 22 -23.56 -22.98 -17.60
C ARG A 22 -24.29 -21.64 -17.41
N VAL A 23 -24.48 -20.88 -18.49
CA VAL A 23 -25.16 -19.57 -18.43
C VAL A 23 -26.66 -19.76 -18.23
N VAL A 24 -27.26 -20.74 -18.90
CA VAL A 24 -28.69 -21.08 -18.73
C VAL A 24 -28.97 -21.54 -17.30
N GLY A 25 -28.12 -22.40 -16.72
CA GLY A 25 -28.25 -22.85 -15.34
C GLY A 25 -28.12 -21.71 -14.32
N GLN A 26 -27.22 -20.75 -14.55
CA GLN A 26 -27.07 -19.58 -13.69
C GLN A 26 -28.28 -18.64 -13.75
N ILE A 27 -28.86 -18.45 -14.94
CA ILE A 27 -30.05 -17.60 -15.12
C ILE A 27 -31.28 -18.25 -14.48
N SER A 28 -31.50 -19.56 -14.68
CA SER A 28 -32.62 -20.29 -14.06
C SER A 28 -32.53 -20.32 -12.54
N ALA A 29 -31.33 -20.50 -11.98
CA ALA A 29 -31.11 -20.45 -10.54
C ALA A 29 -31.32 -19.05 -9.95
N ALA A 30 -30.97 -17.99 -10.69
CA ALA A 30 -31.24 -16.61 -10.29
C ALA A 30 -32.73 -16.27 -10.34
N ALA A 31 -33.45 -16.75 -11.37
CA ALA A 31 -34.90 -16.55 -11.50
C ALA A 31 -35.69 -17.26 -10.39
N ALA A 32 -35.27 -18.48 -9.99
CA ALA A 32 -35.88 -19.21 -8.88
C ALA A 32 -35.71 -18.48 -7.53
N ARG A 33 -34.56 -17.83 -7.30
CA ARG A 33 -34.28 -17.02 -6.10
C ARG A 33 -35.05 -15.71 -6.05
N LEU A 34 -35.43 -15.16 -7.21
CA LEU A 34 -36.29 -13.97 -7.32
C LEU A 34 -37.78 -14.30 -7.11
N ALA A 35 -38.18 -15.55 -7.34
CA ALA A 35 -39.55 -16.02 -7.18
C ALA A 35 -39.85 -16.55 -5.77
N SER A 36 -38.85 -16.83 -4.93
CA SER A 36 -39.05 -17.23 -3.54
C SER A 36 -39.41 -16.02 -2.68
N ALA A 37 -40.53 -16.09 -1.97
CA ALA A 37 -40.98 -15.08 -1.00
C ALA A 37 -40.22 -15.14 0.35
N ASP A 38 -39.19 -15.97 0.44
CA ASP A 38 -38.37 -16.13 1.63
C ASP A 38 -37.45 -14.92 1.80
N HIS A 39 -37.57 -14.26 2.95
CA HIS A 39 -36.73 -13.13 3.32
C HIS A 39 -35.29 -13.61 3.53
N VAL A 40 -34.37 -13.21 2.64
CA VAL A 40 -32.93 -13.41 2.85
C VAL A 40 -32.52 -12.62 4.09
N PRO A 41 -32.01 -13.24 5.18
CA PRO A 41 -31.63 -12.50 6.37
C PRO A 41 -30.43 -11.62 6.04
N LEU A 42 -30.70 -10.33 5.93
CA LEU A 42 -29.74 -9.26 5.69
C LEU A 42 -28.79 -9.00 6.88
N ASP A 43 -28.93 -9.78 7.95
CA ASP A 43 -28.42 -9.50 9.28
C ASP A 43 -26.89 -9.47 9.35
N ALA A 44 -26.19 -10.44 8.77
CA ALA A 44 -24.73 -10.52 8.89
C ALA A 44 -23.99 -9.38 8.15
N SER A 45 -24.50 -8.97 6.98
CA SER A 45 -23.87 -7.91 6.17
C SER A 45 -24.26 -6.51 6.67
N LEU A 46 -25.51 -6.30 7.10
CA LEU A 46 -25.92 -5.04 7.73
C LEU A 46 -25.31 -4.86 9.13
N ALA A 47 -25.23 -5.90 9.96
CA ALA A 47 -24.55 -5.83 11.26
C ALA A 47 -23.06 -5.49 11.10
N ARG A 48 -22.40 -5.95 10.04
CA ARG A 48 -21.00 -5.62 9.73
C ARG A 48 -20.83 -4.17 9.23
N MET A 49 -21.82 -3.64 8.50
CA MET A 49 -21.86 -2.22 8.10
C MET A 49 -22.15 -1.28 9.27
N VAL A 50 -23.05 -1.67 10.18
CA VAL A 50 -23.51 -0.84 11.31
C VAL A 50 -22.53 -0.89 12.50
N SER A 51 -21.83 -2.00 12.74
CA SER A 51 -20.91 -2.14 13.88
C SER A 51 -19.53 -1.51 13.69
N GLY A 52 -19.18 -1.02 12.49
CA GLY A 52 -17.89 -0.36 12.20
C GLY A 52 -16.64 -1.21 12.51
N THR A 53 -16.82 -2.51 12.78
CA THR A 53 -15.74 -3.36 13.29
C THR A 53 -15.06 -4.06 12.13
N LEU A 54 -14.02 -3.41 11.62
CA LEU A 54 -13.15 -3.98 10.59
C LEU A 54 -12.46 -5.24 11.12
N THR A 55 -12.47 -6.30 10.31
CA THR A 55 -11.71 -7.51 10.62
C THR A 55 -10.21 -7.19 10.72
N PRO A 56 -9.40 -7.97 11.45
CA PRO A 56 -7.96 -7.73 11.56
C PRO A 56 -7.25 -7.61 10.20
N VAL A 57 -7.69 -8.39 9.20
CA VAL A 57 -7.19 -8.33 7.82
C VAL A 57 -7.59 -7.02 7.14
N GLU A 58 -8.84 -6.58 7.30
CA GLU A 58 -9.29 -5.30 6.76
C GLU A 58 -8.58 -4.13 7.43
N ARG A 59 -8.36 -4.15 8.76
CA ARG A 59 -7.55 -3.15 9.46
C ARG A 59 -6.11 -3.11 8.95
N MET A 60 -5.50 -4.27 8.71
CA MET A 60 -4.16 -4.37 8.14
C MET A 60 -4.12 -3.85 6.69
N GLN A 61 -5.15 -4.13 5.88
CA GLN A 61 -5.27 -3.60 4.52
C GLN A 61 -5.56 -2.10 4.49
N GLN A 62 -6.26 -1.57 5.49
CA GLN A 62 -6.55 -0.13 5.62
C GLN A 62 -5.34 0.65 6.12
N LEU A 63 -4.54 0.09 7.04
CA LEU A 63 -3.20 0.59 7.39
C LEU A 63 -2.27 0.61 6.16
N GLY A 64 -2.39 -0.39 5.27
CA GLY A 64 -1.66 -0.41 3.99
C GLY A 64 -2.18 0.59 2.94
N ARG A 65 -3.29 1.29 3.22
CA ARG A 65 -3.86 2.37 2.41
C ARG A 65 -3.80 3.72 3.14
N ASP A 66 -2.82 3.91 4.03
CA ASP A 66 -2.57 5.23 4.59
C ASP A 66 -2.44 6.25 3.44
N MET A 67 -3.10 7.39 3.61
CA MET A 67 -3.16 8.43 2.58
C MET A 67 -1.74 8.85 2.21
N ARG A 68 -1.35 8.64 0.95
CA ARG A 68 -0.08 9.11 0.38
C ARG A 68 0.15 10.57 0.80
N GLY A 69 1.33 10.89 1.31
CA GLY A 69 1.69 12.23 1.77
C GLY A 69 1.34 12.55 3.22
N LYS A 70 0.79 11.63 4.02
CA LYS A 70 0.62 11.82 5.47
C LYS A 70 1.48 10.83 6.25
N GLN A 71 2.28 11.36 7.17
CA GLN A 71 3.14 10.56 8.04
C GLN A 71 2.33 9.63 8.95
N ASN A 72 2.81 8.41 9.08
CA ASN A 72 2.44 7.47 10.15
C ASN A 72 2.95 8.01 11.50
N LYS A 73 2.30 7.62 12.60
CA LYS A 73 2.77 7.82 13.98
C LYS A 73 4.25 7.44 14.17
N THR A 74 4.72 6.38 13.50
CA THR A 74 6.13 5.95 13.62
C THR A 74 7.07 6.90 12.88
N GLU A 75 6.68 7.41 11.72
CA GLU A 75 7.48 8.37 10.96
C GLU A 75 7.52 9.73 11.65
N THR A 76 6.39 10.20 12.19
CA THR A 76 6.34 11.43 12.99
C THR A 76 7.21 11.31 14.24
N ALA A 77 7.15 10.17 14.96
CA ALA A 77 8.02 9.95 16.11
C ALA A 77 9.50 9.94 15.72
N TYR A 78 9.85 9.36 14.57
CA TYR A 78 11.23 9.39 14.07
C TYR A 78 11.68 10.80 13.72
N GLU A 79 10.82 11.59 13.07
CA GLU A 79 11.11 12.98 12.76
C GLU A 79 11.34 13.81 14.03
N ASP A 80 10.45 13.68 15.02
CA ASP A 80 10.50 14.45 16.26
C ASP A 80 11.67 14.05 17.17
N GLU A 81 11.94 12.75 17.29
CA GLU A 81 12.96 12.23 18.22
C GLU A 81 14.37 12.22 17.62
N VAL A 82 14.51 12.21 16.28
CA VAL A 82 15.81 12.04 15.61
C VAL A 82 16.09 13.16 14.62
N LEU A 83 15.25 13.38 13.61
CA LEU A 83 15.59 14.32 12.52
C LEU A 83 15.62 15.77 12.98
N LYS A 84 14.63 16.24 13.75
CA LYS A 84 14.60 17.61 14.27
C LYS A 84 15.78 17.91 15.20
N PRO A 85 16.12 17.06 16.20
CA PRO A 85 17.33 17.23 16.99
C PRO A 85 18.60 17.28 16.15
N GLN A 86 18.76 16.38 15.16
CA GLN A 86 19.93 16.38 14.28
C GLN A 86 20.02 17.64 13.42
N LEU A 87 18.89 18.18 12.96
CA LEU A 87 18.85 19.43 12.20
C LEU A 87 19.27 20.60 13.09
N HIS A 88 18.76 20.67 14.32
CA HIS A 88 19.13 21.72 15.28
C HIS A 88 20.59 21.61 15.72
N ALA A 89 21.14 20.40 15.82
CA ALA A 89 22.54 20.16 16.14
C ALA A 89 23.49 20.42 14.95
N GLY A 90 22.95 20.63 13.75
CA GLY A 90 23.73 20.81 12.52
C GLY A 90 24.36 19.52 11.99
N GLU A 91 23.96 18.34 12.49
CA GLU A 91 24.40 17.03 11.98
C GLU A 91 23.79 16.72 10.62
N ILE A 92 22.59 17.25 10.37
CA ILE A 92 21.94 17.24 9.07
C ILE A 92 21.65 18.67 8.67
N LEU A 93 21.78 18.96 7.38
CA LEU A 93 21.54 20.28 6.81
C LEU A 93 20.12 20.40 6.28
N TRP A 94 19.52 19.28 5.88
CA TRP A 94 18.21 19.25 5.26
C TRP A 94 17.59 17.86 5.32
N TYR A 95 16.26 17.81 5.46
CA TYR A 95 15.46 16.62 5.22
C TYR A 95 14.05 17.00 4.75
N ARG A 96 13.37 16.10 4.05
CA ARG A 96 11.93 16.21 3.72
C ARG A 96 11.26 14.85 3.70
N PHE A 97 9.96 14.82 3.99
CA PHE A 97 9.14 13.59 3.93
C PHE A 97 8.68 13.29 2.50
N GLU A 98 8.84 12.05 2.03
CA GLU A 98 8.41 11.53 0.72
C GLU A 98 8.85 12.38 -0.51
N ALA A 99 9.93 13.17 -0.37
CA ALA A 99 10.32 14.15 -1.38
C ALA A 99 11.05 13.55 -2.60
N ILE A 100 11.68 12.38 -2.45
CA ILE A 100 12.49 11.75 -3.51
C ILE A 100 11.89 10.39 -3.88
N LYS A 101 11.71 10.19 -5.18
CA LYS A 101 11.32 8.92 -5.79
C LYS A 101 12.44 8.43 -6.69
N LEU A 102 12.89 7.20 -6.46
CA LEU A 102 13.93 6.57 -7.27
C LEU A 102 13.28 5.57 -8.23
N ARG A 103 13.66 5.65 -9.50
CA ARG A 103 13.23 4.70 -10.53
C ARG A 103 14.10 3.45 -10.45
N LEU A 104 13.50 2.29 -10.23
CA LEU A 104 14.18 0.99 -10.20
C LEU A 104 14.04 0.22 -11.52
N ALA A 105 12.95 0.44 -12.25
CA ALA A 105 12.66 -0.10 -13.58
C ALA A 105 11.64 0.80 -14.29
N ASP A 106 11.20 0.46 -15.51
CA ASP A 106 10.42 1.36 -16.37
C ASP A 106 9.15 1.93 -15.73
N ASN A 107 8.45 1.13 -14.93
CA ASN A 107 7.25 1.56 -14.19
C ASN A 107 7.35 1.22 -12.70
N THR A 108 8.57 1.05 -12.19
CA THR A 108 8.80 0.66 -10.80
C THR A 108 9.59 1.75 -10.11
N PHE A 109 8.96 2.38 -9.12
CA PHE A 109 9.55 3.43 -8.32
C PHE A 109 9.49 3.06 -6.85
N ILE A 110 10.51 3.47 -6.10
CA ILE A 110 10.49 3.47 -4.65
C ILE A 110 10.46 4.93 -4.19
N THR A 111 9.47 5.28 -3.37
CA THR A 111 9.46 6.56 -2.64
C THR A 111 10.28 6.36 -1.37
N ILE A 112 11.18 7.28 -1.10
CA ILE A 112 11.99 7.27 0.13
C ILE A 112 11.24 8.06 1.21
N ASP A 113 11.13 7.50 2.41
CA ASP A 113 10.46 8.17 3.53
C ASP A 113 11.15 9.50 3.89
N PHE A 114 12.45 9.46 4.19
CA PHE A 114 13.24 10.64 4.55
C PHE A 114 14.59 10.68 3.83
N PRO A 115 14.69 11.37 2.68
CA PRO A 115 15.96 11.87 2.18
C PRO A 115 16.54 12.94 3.11
N VAL A 116 17.83 12.80 3.42
CA VAL A 116 18.58 13.63 4.37
C VAL A 116 19.92 14.03 3.77
N ILE A 117 20.29 15.31 3.86
CA ILE A 117 21.65 15.78 3.57
C ILE A 117 22.38 15.93 4.91
N THR A 118 23.48 15.20 5.08
CA THR A 118 24.31 15.27 6.30
C THR A 118 25.17 16.53 6.31
N ALA A 119 25.74 16.87 7.47
CA ALA A 119 26.72 17.94 7.61
C ALA A 119 27.93 17.80 6.65
N ALA A 120 28.29 16.55 6.31
CA ALA A 120 29.33 16.22 5.35
C ALA A 120 28.89 16.39 3.88
N GLY A 121 27.66 16.84 3.62
CA GLY A 121 27.11 17.04 2.28
C GLY A 121 26.68 15.74 1.58
N GLN A 122 26.66 14.62 2.29
CA GLN A 122 26.25 13.33 1.73
C GLN A 122 24.72 13.18 1.76
N LEU A 123 24.15 12.60 0.71
CA LEU A 123 22.74 12.26 0.66
C LEU A 123 22.51 10.86 1.23
N GLU A 124 21.80 10.80 2.35
CA GLU A 124 21.33 9.59 3.00
C GLU A 124 19.83 9.39 2.77
N PHE A 125 19.44 8.14 2.53
CA PHE A 125 18.05 7.74 2.44
C PHE A 125 17.68 6.91 3.65
N ARG A 126 16.80 7.45 4.48
CA ARG A 126 16.36 6.82 5.72
C ARG A 126 14.93 6.34 5.55
N GLU A 127 14.76 5.03 5.55
CA GLU A 127 13.47 4.36 5.42
C GLU A 127 13.01 3.91 6.81
N VAL A 128 11.82 4.34 7.22
CA VAL A 128 11.27 4.07 8.55
C VAL A 128 10.14 3.07 8.42
N LYS A 129 10.36 1.85 8.91
CA LYS A 129 9.33 0.81 8.96
C LYS A 129 9.15 0.26 10.36
N GLY A 130 7.90 0.16 10.81
CA GLY A 130 7.56 -0.50 12.07
C GLY A 130 7.92 -1.98 12.05
N ARG A 131 7.51 -2.69 10.99
CA ARG A 131 7.90 -4.08 10.73
C ARG A 131 8.54 -4.18 9.35
N TRP A 132 9.78 -4.64 9.31
CA TRP A 132 10.45 -4.97 8.06
C TRP A 132 10.00 -6.34 7.56
N THR A 133 9.43 -6.37 6.37
CA THR A 133 9.21 -7.60 5.60
C THR A 133 10.39 -7.82 4.66
N ASP A 134 10.61 -9.07 4.26
CA ASP A 134 11.71 -9.41 3.33
C ASP A 134 11.56 -8.69 1.98
N ASP A 135 10.33 -8.53 1.48
CA ASP A 135 10.04 -7.76 0.26
C ASP A 135 10.47 -6.29 0.38
N ALA A 136 10.15 -5.63 1.51
CA ALA A 136 10.55 -4.25 1.75
C ALA A 136 12.07 -4.10 1.81
N ARG A 137 12.76 -5.03 2.47
CA ARG A 137 14.23 -5.05 2.54
C ARG A 137 14.85 -5.28 1.17
N ALA A 138 14.31 -6.22 0.39
CA ALA A 138 14.80 -6.52 -0.94
C ALA A 138 14.71 -5.30 -1.86
N LYS A 139 13.58 -4.58 -1.86
CA LYS A 139 13.41 -3.35 -2.66
C LYS A 139 14.43 -2.26 -2.30
N THR A 140 14.64 -2.01 -1.01
CA THR A 140 15.64 -1.03 -0.56
C THR A 140 17.06 -1.48 -0.90
N LYS A 141 17.39 -2.77 -0.80
CA LYS A 141 18.70 -3.31 -1.21
C LYS A 141 18.93 -3.21 -2.72
N VAL A 142 17.89 -3.45 -3.52
CA VAL A 142 17.95 -3.25 -4.98
C VAL A 142 18.21 -1.78 -5.30
N ALA A 143 17.55 -0.84 -4.61
CA ALA A 143 17.83 0.58 -4.76
C ALA A 143 19.29 0.92 -4.36
N ALA A 144 19.78 0.35 -3.25
CA ALA A 144 21.14 0.54 -2.77
C ALA A 144 22.21 -0.02 -3.72
N ALA A 145 21.88 -1.04 -4.52
CA ALA A 145 22.77 -1.57 -5.55
C ALA A 145 22.83 -0.68 -6.81
N GLN A 146 21.74 0.00 -7.14
CA GLN A 146 21.62 0.83 -8.35
C GLN A 146 22.13 2.26 -8.16
N PHE A 147 21.95 2.84 -6.97
CA PHE A 147 22.25 4.25 -6.73
C PHE A 147 23.45 4.45 -5.79
N PRO A 148 24.30 5.47 -6.05
CA PRO A 148 25.46 5.77 -5.22
C PRO A 148 25.07 6.59 -3.98
N PHE A 149 24.10 6.09 -3.20
CA PHE A 149 23.64 6.73 -1.97
C PHE A 149 23.65 5.75 -0.80
N ARG A 150 23.65 6.31 0.41
CA ARG A 150 23.62 5.53 1.64
C ARG A 150 22.17 5.26 2.04
N PHE A 151 21.78 4.00 2.07
CA PHE A 151 20.44 3.57 2.48
C PHE A 151 20.47 3.01 3.89
N LEU A 152 19.64 3.58 4.76
CA LEU A 152 19.50 3.20 6.16
C LEU A 152 18.10 2.65 6.40
N ALA A 153 18.03 1.43 6.92
CA ALA A 153 16.81 0.86 7.45
C ALA A 153 16.66 1.27 8.91
N ILE A 154 15.57 1.97 9.20
CA ILE A 154 15.21 2.43 10.54
C ILE A 154 14.03 1.59 11.02
N GLN A 155 14.15 1.06 12.23
CA GLN A 155 13.07 0.34 12.91
C GLN A 155 13.00 0.76 14.37
N ARG A 156 11.78 0.87 14.89
CA ARG A 156 11.59 1.17 16.31
C ARG A 156 12.04 -0.02 17.16
N ALA A 157 12.93 0.24 18.12
CA ALA A 157 13.48 -0.75 19.04
C ALA A 157 12.89 -0.54 20.45
N GLY A 158 11.84 -1.28 20.77
CA GLY A 158 11.16 -1.17 22.07
C GLY A 158 10.37 0.13 22.23
N ARG A 159 10.29 0.66 23.47
CA ARG A 159 9.49 1.85 23.81
C ARG A 159 10.23 3.16 23.49
N HIS A 160 11.54 3.18 23.70
CA HIS A 160 12.41 4.34 23.47
C HIS A 160 13.67 3.84 22.78
N GLY A 161 13.82 4.11 21.48
CA GLY A 161 14.98 3.68 20.72
C GLY A 161 14.69 3.36 19.27
N TRP A 162 15.72 3.56 18.45
CA TRP A 162 15.71 3.31 17.02
C TRP A 162 16.88 2.38 16.67
N ARG A 163 16.56 1.24 16.04
CA ARG A 163 17.56 0.38 15.41
C ARG A 163 17.82 0.94 14.01
N VAL A 164 19.09 1.21 13.74
CA VAL A 164 19.58 1.67 12.43
C VAL A 164 20.43 0.56 11.83
N GLU A 165 20.11 0.14 10.62
CA GLU A 165 20.87 -0.86 9.86
C GLU A 165 21.26 -0.23 8.51
N ALA A 166 22.56 -0.25 8.18
CA ALA A 166 23.02 0.18 6.87
C ALA A 166 22.76 -0.93 5.85
N LEU A 167 21.96 -0.62 4.81
CA LEU A 167 21.65 -1.57 3.74
C LEU A 167 22.59 -1.44 2.53
N THR A 168 23.38 -0.37 2.48
CA THR A 168 24.42 -0.20 1.47
C THR A 168 25.68 -0.97 1.88
N SER A 169 26.24 -1.77 0.96
CA SER A 169 27.46 -2.57 1.21
C SER A 169 28.77 -1.77 1.04
N ARG A 170 28.71 -0.59 0.45
CA ARG A 170 29.88 0.28 0.22
C ARG A 170 30.23 1.05 1.48
N SER A 171 31.52 1.11 1.81
CA SER A 171 32.08 2.01 2.81
C SER A 171 32.09 3.44 2.25
N TRP A 172 31.54 4.38 3.01
CA TRP A 172 31.44 5.81 2.72
C TRP A 172 32.24 6.62 3.73
#